data_AF-A0A536ZG34-F1
#
_entry.id   AF-A0A536ZG34-F1
#
_cell.length_a   1.000
_cell.length_b   1.000
_cell.length_c   1.000
_cell.angle_alpha   90.00
_cell.angle_beta   90.00
_cell.angle_gamma   90.00
#
_symmetry.space_group_name_H-M   'P 1'
#
loop_
_entity.id
_entity.type
_entity.pdbx_description
1 polymer ?
#
loop_
_entity_poly.entity_id
_entity_poly.type
_entity_poly.pdbx_seq_one_letter_code
_entity_poly.pdbx_strand_id
1 'polypeptide(L)'
;MGLLRDRYEVTGGGDMGVSTALIIIFIAIVAGLLGLWAYRRSAARPVLQNGSNESGHPVDVKTKARGQVEQWGVRISAPAKEKACPKAREMLGKEFPIGEKPQLPLPDCPYPHQCACYYVKLFDRRKAERRSGEERRQAGQRYESNSRRSGKDRRQKKSNIDWS
;
A
#
# COMPACT_ATOMS: atom_id res chain seq x y z
N MET A 1 -11.47 52.66 -67.94
CA MET A 1 -10.31 53.21 -67.20
C MET A 1 -10.75 53.35 -65.75
N GLY A 2 -10.24 52.68 -64.73
CA GLY A 2 -9.17 51.72 -64.54
C GLY A 2 -9.08 51.62 -63.01
N LEU A 3 -9.37 50.43 -62.47
CA LEU A 3 -9.45 50.15 -61.04
C LEU A 3 -8.07 50.37 -60.38
N LEU A 4 -7.96 51.36 -59.49
CA LEU A 4 -6.84 51.47 -58.55
C LEU A 4 -7.25 50.81 -57.23
N ARG A 5 -6.98 49.51 -57.16
CA ARG A 5 -6.86 48.75 -55.92
C ARG A 5 -5.44 48.99 -55.41
N ASP A 6 -5.30 49.84 -54.40
CA ASP A 6 -4.07 49.90 -53.61
C ASP A 6 -3.93 48.59 -52.83
N ARG A 7 -2.91 47.82 -53.22
CA ARG A 7 -2.37 46.72 -52.42
C ARG A 7 -1.67 47.30 -51.20
N TYR A 8 -2.23 47.08 -50.03
CA TYR A 8 -1.50 47.06 -48.77
C TYR A 8 -0.96 45.64 -48.58
N GLU A 9 0.23 45.36 -49.11
CA GLU A 9 1.03 44.21 -48.68
C GLU A 9 1.69 44.54 -47.34
N VAL A 10 1.05 44.15 -46.25
CA VAL A 10 1.71 44.02 -44.95
C VAL A 10 2.33 42.63 -44.91
N THR A 11 3.52 42.51 -45.50
CA THR A 11 4.40 41.36 -45.27
C THR A 11 5.53 41.80 -44.35
N GLY A 12 5.42 41.47 -43.07
CA GLY A 12 6.52 41.70 -42.13
C GLY A 12 6.19 41.22 -40.71
N GLY A 13 6.71 40.05 -40.32
CA GLY A 13 6.90 39.72 -38.91
C GLY A 13 6.27 38.43 -38.37
N GLY A 14 6.10 37.37 -39.18
CA GLY A 14 5.47 36.11 -38.73
C GLY A 14 6.33 35.16 -37.89
N ASP A 15 7.66 35.21 -38.00
CA ASP A 15 8.50 34.11 -37.49
C ASP A 15 8.94 34.26 -36.01
N MET A 16 9.03 35.50 -35.50
CA MET A 16 9.33 35.73 -34.08
C MET A 16 8.12 35.41 -33.17
N GLY A 17 6.89 35.55 -33.67
CA GLY A 17 5.67 35.30 -32.89
C GLY A 17 5.37 33.80 -32.69
N VAL A 18 5.63 32.98 -33.72
CA VAL A 18 5.35 31.54 -33.64
C VAL A 18 6.39 30.84 -32.76
N SER A 19 7.68 31.18 -32.89
CA SER A 19 8.72 30.61 -32.03
C SER A 19 8.54 30.99 -30.56
N THR A 20 8.20 32.25 -30.28
CA THR A 20 7.92 32.68 -28.90
C THR A 20 6.65 32.03 -28.35
N ALA A 21 5.59 31.89 -29.16
CA ALA A 21 4.38 31.18 -28.75
C ALA A 21 4.67 29.69 -28.43
N LEU A 22 5.48 29.01 -29.24
CA LEU A 22 5.85 27.61 -29.00
C LEU A 22 6.70 27.46 -27.72
N ILE A 23 7.62 28.39 -27.45
CA ILE A 23 8.41 28.41 -26.22
C ILE A 23 7.50 28.61 -25.00
N ILE A 24 6.54 29.53 -25.05
CA ILE A 24 5.59 29.79 -23.95
C ILE A 24 4.73 28.55 -23.69
N ILE A 25 4.21 27.91 -24.74
CA ILE A 25 3.40 26.69 -24.61
C ILE A 25 4.24 25.56 -23.99
N PHE A 26 5.49 25.39 -24.43
CA PHE A 26 6.38 24.37 -23.89
C PHE A 26 6.65 24.58 -22.40
N ILE A 27 6.94 25.82 -21.99
CA ILE A 27 7.14 26.18 -20.58
C ILE A 27 5.88 25.89 -19.76
N ALA A 28 4.70 26.25 -20.27
CA ALA A 28 3.44 25.99 -19.58
C ALA A 28 3.17 24.48 -19.40
N ILE A 29 3.46 23.66 -20.41
CA ILE A 29 3.33 22.19 -20.32
C ILE A 29 4.31 21.62 -19.29
N VAL A 30 5.59 22.04 -19.33
CA VAL A 30 6.60 21.57 -18.37
C VAL A 30 6.24 21.97 -16.94
N ALA A 31 5.79 23.21 -16.73
CA ALA A 31 5.33 23.69 -15.42
C ALA A 31 4.09 22.91 -14.93
N GLY A 32 3.15 22.62 -15.82
CA GLY A 32 1.98 21.79 -15.51
C GLY A 32 2.36 20.35 -15.13
N LEU A 33 3.30 19.73 -15.86
CA LEU A 33 3.80 18.39 -15.56
C LEU A 33 4.58 18.35 -14.24
N LEU A 34 5.43 19.34 -13.96
CA LEU A 34 6.15 19.46 -12.69
C LEU A 34 5.20 19.70 -11.53
N GLY A 35 4.20 20.57 -11.71
CA GLY A 35 3.15 20.82 -10.72
C GLY A 35 2.33 19.56 -10.43
N LEU A 36 1.91 18.83 -11.47
CA LEU A 36 1.17 17.57 -11.33
C LEU A 36 2.02 16.49 -10.66
N TRP A 37 3.30 16.39 -11.00
CA TRP A 37 4.23 15.45 -10.36
C TRP A 37 4.45 15.80 -8.89
N ALA A 38 4.66 17.08 -8.57
CA ALA A 38 4.79 17.56 -7.20
C ALA A 38 3.50 17.34 -6.39
N TYR A 39 2.33 17.60 -6.97
CA TYR A 39 1.03 17.36 -6.34
C TYR A 39 0.80 15.87 -6.05
N ARG A 40 1.11 14.99 -7.01
CA ARG A 40 1.03 13.54 -6.80
C ARG A 40 2.02 13.05 -5.74
N ARG A 41 3.19 13.69 -5.64
CA ARG A 41 4.22 13.35 -4.64
C ARG A 41 3.89 13.89 -3.24
N SER A 42 3.25 15.06 -3.15
CA SER A 42 2.83 15.67 -1.87
C SER A 42 1.57 15.02 -1.30
N ALA A 43 0.62 14.63 -2.15
CA ALA A 43 -0.55 13.84 -1.73
C ALA A 43 -0.20 12.46 -1.14
N ALA A 44 1.03 11.98 -1.35
CA ALA A 44 1.56 10.75 -0.79
C ALA A 44 2.35 10.93 0.53
N ARG A 45 2.47 12.16 1.06
CA ARG A 45 3.14 12.43 2.35
C ARG A 45 2.09 12.81 3.40
N PRO A 46 1.71 11.93 4.34
CA PRO A 46 1.06 12.40 5.54
C PRO A 46 2.03 13.33 6.26
N VAL A 47 1.57 14.56 6.51
CA VAL A 47 2.28 15.59 7.28
C VAL A 47 2.50 15.03 8.69
N LEU A 48 3.68 14.44 8.92
CA LEU A 48 4.24 14.21 10.25
C LEU A 48 4.74 15.57 10.75
N GLN A 49 3.87 16.29 11.46
CA GLN A 49 4.31 17.44 12.26
C GLN A 49 5.14 16.90 13.43
N ASN A 50 6.44 17.11 13.32
CA ASN A 50 7.43 16.83 14.34
C ASN A 50 7.30 17.91 15.43
N GLY A 51 6.51 17.65 16.46
CA GLY A 51 6.38 18.50 17.63
C GLY A 51 7.39 18.09 18.69
N SER A 52 8.63 18.58 18.59
CA SER A 52 9.56 18.62 19.71
C SER A 52 9.29 19.88 20.53
N ASN A 53 8.83 19.72 21.77
CA ASN A 53 9.44 20.34 22.96
C ASN A 53 8.69 19.90 24.22
N GLU A 54 9.47 19.33 25.14
CA GLU A 54 9.15 19.02 26.53
C GLU A 54 8.65 20.24 27.30
N SER A 55 7.60 20.05 28.10
CA SER A 55 7.68 20.26 29.57
C SER A 55 6.34 19.94 30.26
N GLY A 56 6.36 18.89 31.09
CA GLY A 56 5.64 18.76 32.38
C GLY A 56 4.11 18.85 32.43
N HIS A 57 3.43 17.71 32.58
CA HIS A 57 2.54 17.37 33.72
C HIS A 57 1.79 16.04 33.46
N PRO A 58 1.56 15.19 34.48
CA PRO A 58 0.84 13.94 34.31
C PRO A 58 -0.65 14.19 34.54
N VAL A 59 -1.45 14.24 33.47
CA VAL A 59 -2.91 14.15 33.62
C VAL A 59 -3.46 13.19 32.58
N ASP A 60 -4.02 12.13 33.15
CA ASP A 60 -4.97 11.17 32.61
C ASP A 60 -5.85 11.76 31.50
N VAL A 61 -5.51 11.44 30.25
CA VAL A 61 -6.40 11.66 29.12
C VAL A 61 -6.48 10.35 28.36
N LYS A 62 -7.65 9.71 28.49
CA LYS A 62 -8.27 8.81 27.50
C LYS A 62 -7.93 9.30 26.10
N THR A 63 -6.81 8.84 25.56
CA THR A 63 -6.46 9.06 24.17
C THR A 63 -7.40 8.12 23.43
N LYS A 64 -8.45 8.68 22.83
CA LYS A 64 -9.20 7.98 21.78
C LYS A 64 -8.15 7.44 20.82
N ALA A 65 -7.94 6.13 20.86
CA ALA A 65 -7.12 5.40 19.91
C ALA A 65 -7.70 5.73 18.54
N ARG A 66 -7.10 6.73 17.86
CA ARG A 66 -7.29 6.90 16.43
C ARG A 66 -6.85 5.56 15.87
N GLY A 67 -7.79 4.79 15.34
CA GLY A 67 -7.59 3.42 14.87
C GLY A 67 -6.44 3.35 13.89
N GLN A 68 -5.23 3.26 14.42
CA GLN A 68 -4.03 2.95 13.68
C GLN A 68 -4.28 1.51 13.25
N VAL A 69 -4.61 1.34 11.98
CA VAL A 69 -4.72 0.02 11.41
C VAL A 69 -3.33 -0.57 11.55
N GLU A 70 -3.18 -1.51 12.48
CA GLU A 70 -1.89 -2.05 12.85
C GLU A 70 -1.33 -2.77 11.62
N GLN A 71 -0.16 -2.33 11.17
CA GLN A 71 0.54 -3.03 10.09
C GLN A 71 1.03 -4.36 10.68
N TRP A 72 0.51 -5.48 10.20
CA TRP A 72 0.93 -6.80 10.71
C TRP A 72 2.04 -7.42 9.85
N GLY A 73 2.15 -7.01 8.58
CA GLY A 73 3.04 -7.69 7.65
C GLY A 73 3.46 -6.87 6.43
N VAL A 74 4.21 -7.52 5.56
CA VAL A 74 4.66 -7.02 4.27
C VAL A 74 4.57 -8.12 3.21
N ARG A 75 4.31 -7.75 1.96
CA ARG A 75 4.50 -8.64 0.80
C ARG A 75 5.50 -8.04 -0.16
N ILE A 76 6.24 -8.87 -0.87
CA ILE A 76 7.16 -8.41 -1.91
C ILE A 76 6.37 -8.16 -3.21
N SER A 77 6.61 -7.03 -3.85
CA SER A 77 6.03 -6.65 -5.14
C SER A 77 7.12 -6.12 -6.07
N ALA A 78 6.86 -6.14 -7.37
CA ALA A 78 7.72 -5.55 -8.39
C ALA A 78 6.86 -4.73 -9.35
N PRO A 79 7.41 -3.69 -10.02
CA PRO A 79 6.66 -2.85 -10.96
C PRO A 79 6.11 -3.65 -12.14
N ALA A 80 6.80 -4.70 -12.55
CA ALA A 80 6.32 -5.71 -13.50
C ALA A 80 6.83 -7.08 -13.07
N LYS A 81 6.06 -8.15 -13.32
CA LYS A 81 6.47 -9.53 -12.99
C LYS A 81 7.80 -9.89 -13.65
N GLU A 82 8.03 -9.41 -14.87
CA GLU A 82 9.25 -9.64 -15.63
C GLU A 82 10.48 -8.95 -15.02
N LYS A 83 10.29 -7.82 -14.34
CA LYS A 83 11.36 -7.07 -13.66
C LYS A 83 11.67 -7.59 -12.25
N ALA A 84 10.89 -8.54 -11.74
CA ALA A 84 11.21 -9.22 -10.50
C ALA A 84 12.35 -10.23 -10.74
N CYS A 85 13.31 -10.29 -9.81
CA CYS A 85 14.33 -11.33 -9.85
C CYS A 85 13.70 -12.73 -9.70
N PRO A 86 14.35 -13.80 -10.20
CA PRO A 86 13.78 -15.16 -10.18
C PRO A 86 13.28 -15.58 -8.80
N LYS A 87 14.07 -15.37 -7.75
CA LYS A 87 13.69 -15.61 -6.35
C LYS A 87 12.53 -14.74 -5.87
N ALA A 88 12.47 -13.47 -6.28
CA ALA A 88 11.34 -12.62 -5.92
C ALA A 88 10.07 -13.13 -6.60
N ARG A 89 10.12 -13.65 -7.84
CA ARG A 89 8.95 -14.23 -8.52
C ARG A 89 8.34 -15.39 -7.75
N GLU A 90 9.15 -16.26 -7.16
CA GLU A 90 8.70 -17.36 -6.29
C GLU A 90 8.08 -16.88 -4.97
N MET A 91 8.42 -15.66 -4.55
CA MET A 91 7.89 -15.04 -3.33
C MET A 91 6.81 -14.00 -3.60
N LEU A 92 6.49 -13.71 -4.87
CA LEU A 92 5.39 -12.81 -5.23
C LEU A 92 4.07 -13.41 -4.73
N GLY A 93 3.35 -12.62 -3.92
CA GLY A 93 2.09 -13.04 -3.33
C GLY A 93 2.22 -13.73 -1.97
N LYS A 94 3.44 -14.02 -1.50
CA LYS A 94 3.66 -14.44 -0.11
C LYS A 94 3.62 -13.24 0.83
N GLU A 95 3.03 -13.46 1.99
CA GLU A 95 2.89 -12.47 3.05
C GLU A 95 3.85 -12.82 4.18
N PHE A 96 4.62 -11.84 4.65
CA PHE A 96 5.61 -11.99 5.70
C PHE A 96 5.21 -11.14 6.91
N PRO A 97 5.24 -11.70 8.12
CA PRO A 97 5.21 -10.90 9.35
C PRO A 97 6.35 -9.86 9.34
N ILE A 98 6.16 -8.75 10.04
CA ILE A 98 7.17 -7.66 10.08
C ILE A 98 8.56 -8.15 10.53
N GLY A 99 8.61 -9.10 11.47
CA GLY A 99 9.85 -9.65 12.01
C GLY A 99 10.54 -10.70 11.13
N GLU A 100 9.79 -11.35 10.23
CA GLU A 100 10.30 -12.48 9.41
C GLU A 100 10.50 -12.10 7.95
N LYS A 101 10.41 -10.80 7.62
CA LYS A 101 10.58 -10.35 6.24
C LYS A 101 12.02 -10.60 5.77
N PRO A 102 12.22 -11.20 4.58
CA PRO A 102 13.56 -11.33 4.01
C PRO A 102 14.05 -9.94 3.61
N GLN A 103 15.35 -9.64 3.78
CA GLN A 103 15.91 -8.35 3.36
C GLN A 103 15.90 -8.21 1.83
N LEU A 104 15.55 -7.02 1.35
CA LEU A 104 15.65 -6.65 -0.06
C LEU A 104 16.87 -5.74 -0.25
N PRO A 105 17.66 -5.92 -1.34
CA PRO A 105 17.54 -6.96 -2.36
C PRO A 105 17.84 -8.36 -1.80
N LEU A 106 17.18 -9.38 -2.36
CA LEU A 106 17.40 -10.77 -1.94
C LEU A 106 18.87 -11.18 -2.15
N PRO A 107 19.45 -12.03 -1.30
CA PRO A 107 20.87 -12.40 -1.36
C PRO A 107 21.25 -13.00 -2.72
N ASP A 108 20.36 -13.77 -3.34
CA ASP A 108 20.56 -14.40 -4.66
C ASP A 108 19.98 -13.57 -5.82
N CYS A 109 19.89 -12.25 -5.67
CA CYS A 109 19.41 -11.40 -6.75
C CYS A 109 20.52 -11.23 -7.81
N PRO A 110 20.30 -11.59 -9.09
CA PRO A 110 21.30 -11.40 -10.15
C PRO A 110 21.60 -9.93 -10.45
N TYR A 111 20.70 -9.02 -10.05
CA TYR A 111 20.83 -7.58 -10.30
C TYR A 111 20.52 -6.79 -9.02
N PRO A 112 21.37 -6.85 -7.98
CA PRO A 112 21.08 -6.21 -6.69
C PRO A 112 20.99 -4.68 -6.81
N HIS A 113 21.85 -4.07 -7.63
CA HIS A 113 21.88 -2.61 -7.85
C HIS A 113 20.77 -2.07 -8.77
N GLN A 114 20.10 -2.95 -9.53
CA GLN A 114 19.00 -2.58 -10.43
C GLN A 114 17.68 -3.22 -10.00
N CYS A 115 17.64 -3.78 -8.78
CA CYS A 115 16.47 -4.46 -8.27
C CYS A 115 15.35 -3.46 -8.02
N ALA A 116 14.22 -3.64 -8.70
CA ALA A 116 13.04 -2.80 -8.55
C ALA A 116 11.99 -3.40 -7.59
N CYS A 117 12.34 -4.45 -6.84
CA CYS A 117 11.44 -5.07 -5.87
C CYS A 117 11.25 -4.16 -4.64
N TYR A 118 10.02 -4.07 -4.15
CA TYR A 118 9.66 -3.26 -2.99
C TYR A 118 8.64 -3.98 -2.11
N TYR A 119 8.54 -3.56 -0.85
CA TYR A 119 7.53 -4.07 0.06
C TYR A 119 6.21 -3.30 -0.07
N VAL A 120 5.11 -4.04 -0.09
CA VAL A 120 3.76 -3.50 0.12
C VAL A 120 3.34 -3.83 1.55
N LYS A 121 2.94 -2.81 2.29
CA LYS A 121 2.48 -2.94 3.68
C LYS A 121 1.15 -3.70 3.72
N LEU A 122 1.04 -4.64 4.65
CA LEU A 122 -0.19 -5.37 4.94
C LEU A 122 -0.72 -4.91 6.30
N PHE A 123 -1.98 -4.53 6.30
CA PHE A 123 -2.67 -3.95 7.45
C PHE A 123 -3.70 -4.93 7.98
N ASP A 124 -3.86 -4.98 9.30
CA ASP A 124 -4.82 -5.90 9.88
C ASP A 124 -6.22 -5.34 9.65
N ARG A 125 -7.00 -6.08 8.85
CA ARG A 125 -8.39 -5.69 8.54
C ARG A 125 -9.35 -6.10 9.66
N ARG A 126 -8.87 -6.81 10.68
CA ARG A 126 -9.67 -7.18 11.85
C ARG A 126 -9.91 -5.93 12.67
N LYS A 127 -11.18 -5.48 12.70
CA LYS A 127 -11.60 -4.29 13.45
C LYS A 127 -11.52 -4.48 14.97
N ALA A 128 -11.47 -5.72 15.45
CA ALA A 128 -11.38 -6.06 16.86
C ALA A 128 -10.92 -7.52 17.03
N GLU A 129 -10.33 -7.81 18.18
CA GLU A 129 -10.13 -9.18 18.64
C GLU A 129 -11.48 -9.90 18.77
N ARG A 130 -11.64 -11.06 18.12
CA ARG A 130 -12.90 -11.83 18.17
C ARG A 130 -13.17 -12.47 19.53
N ARG A 131 -12.12 -12.64 20.34
CA ARG A 131 -12.18 -13.28 21.65
C ARG A 131 -11.47 -12.40 22.65
N SER A 132 -12.09 -11.28 23.01
CA SER A 132 -11.68 -10.57 24.20
C SER A 132 -12.10 -11.39 25.42
N GLY A 133 -11.14 -11.85 26.19
CA GLY A 133 -11.40 -12.50 27.47
C GLY A 133 -10.48 -13.67 27.76
N GLU A 134 -10.06 -13.74 29.03
CA GLU A 134 -9.43 -14.87 29.69
C GLU A 134 -9.92 -16.18 29.07
N GLU A 135 -8.96 -17.03 28.70
CA GLU A 135 -9.28 -18.35 28.18
C GLU A 135 -10.29 -19.02 29.14
N ARG A 136 -11.53 -19.27 28.67
CA ARG A 136 -12.60 -19.85 29.50
C ARG A 136 -12.22 -21.17 30.18
N ARG A 137 -11.10 -21.79 29.77
CA ARG A 137 -10.56 -23.00 30.39
C ARG A 137 -9.88 -22.73 31.73
N GLN A 138 -9.38 -21.51 31.98
CA GLN A 138 -8.78 -21.13 33.25
C GLN A 138 -9.81 -21.00 34.38
N ALA A 139 -11.07 -20.68 34.05
CA ALA A 139 -12.18 -20.57 35.02
C ALA A 139 -12.72 -21.94 35.49
N GLY A 140 -11.92 -22.99 35.44
CA GLY A 140 -12.31 -24.34 35.80
C GLY A 140 -13.31 -24.91 34.80
N GLN A 141 -12.80 -25.61 33.78
CA GLN A 141 -13.65 -26.58 33.07
C GLN A 141 -14.22 -27.55 34.10
N ARG A 142 -15.47 -27.31 34.51
CA ARG A 142 -16.25 -28.30 35.27
C ARG A 142 -16.28 -29.55 34.42
N TYR A 143 -15.49 -30.53 34.82
CA TYR A 143 -15.65 -31.91 34.41
C TYR A 143 -17.00 -32.35 34.99
N GLU A 144 -18.11 -32.09 34.28
CA GLU A 144 -19.37 -32.76 34.61
C GLU A 144 -19.11 -34.26 34.37
N SER A 145 -19.01 -35.04 35.45
CA SER A 145 -18.84 -36.50 35.37
C SER A 145 -20.05 -37.20 34.74
N ASN A 146 -21.15 -36.47 34.54
CA ASN A 146 -22.32 -36.98 33.86
C ASN A 146 -22.22 -36.67 32.36
N SER A 147 -21.73 -37.65 31.61
CA SER A 147 -21.70 -37.64 30.15
C SER A 147 -23.12 -37.45 29.60
N ARG A 148 -23.52 -36.19 29.36
CA ARG A 148 -24.72 -35.84 28.59
C ARG A 148 -24.60 -36.24 27.11
N ARG A 149 -23.52 -36.92 26.73
CA ARG A 149 -23.27 -37.56 25.43
C ARG A 149 -23.78 -39.00 25.35
N SER A 150 -24.66 -39.45 26.25
CA SER A 150 -25.48 -40.67 26.05
C SER A 150 -26.54 -40.52 24.94
N GLY A 151 -26.32 -39.65 23.95
CA GLY A 151 -27.11 -39.62 22.74
C GLY A 151 -26.61 -40.71 21.81
N LYS A 152 -27.45 -41.70 21.54
CA LYS A 152 -27.22 -42.77 20.54
C LYS A 152 -26.63 -42.16 19.27
N ASP A 153 -25.36 -42.46 18.99
CA ASP A 153 -24.64 -41.92 17.85
C ASP A 153 -25.39 -42.29 16.56
N ARG A 154 -25.90 -41.27 15.87
CA ARG A 154 -26.66 -41.46 14.62
C ARG A 154 -25.75 -41.77 13.44
N ARG A 155 -24.41 -41.71 13.59
CA ARG A 155 -23.45 -42.00 12.51
C ARG A 155 -23.13 -43.48 12.33
N GLN A 156 -23.64 -44.37 13.17
CA GLN A 156 -23.42 -45.82 13.09
C GLN A 156 -24.05 -46.48 11.84
N LYS A 157 -24.86 -45.79 11.04
CA LYS A 157 -25.24 -46.29 9.72
C LYS A 157 -24.17 -45.89 8.69
N LYS A 158 -23.19 -46.79 8.53
CA LYS A 158 -22.22 -46.90 7.42
C LYS A 158 -20.83 -46.27 7.68
N SER A 159 -20.12 -46.75 8.70
CA SER A 159 -18.66 -46.56 8.78
C SER A 159 -17.92 -47.76 8.17
N ASN A 160 -17.63 -47.68 6.88
CA ASN A 160 -16.49 -48.39 6.30
C ASN A 160 -15.36 -47.38 6.12
N ILE A 161 -14.94 -46.76 7.23
CA ILE A 161 -13.84 -45.80 7.24
C ILE A 161 -12.77 -46.48 8.07
N ASP A 162 -11.83 -47.07 7.36
CA ASP A 162 -10.61 -47.64 7.90
C ASP A 162 -9.56 -46.52 7.98
N TRP A 163 -8.93 -46.38 9.15
CA TRP A 163 -7.89 -45.38 9.43
C TRP A 163 -6.53 -46.06 9.65
N SER A 164 -6.20 -47.06 8.83
CA SER A 164 -4.82 -47.56 8.72
C SER A 164 -3.89 -46.58 8.02
#